data_AF-A0A5N4A7Z2-F1
#
_entry.id   AF-A0A5N4A7Z2-F1
#
_cell.length_a   1.000
_cell.length_b   1.000
_cell.length_c   1.000
_cell.angle_alpha   90.00
_cell.angle_beta   90.00
_cell.angle_gamma   90.00
#
_symmetry.space_group_name_H-M   'P 1'
#
loop_
_entity.id
_entity.type
_entity.pdbx_description
1 polymer ?
#
loop_
_entity_poly.entity_id
_entity_poly.type
_entity_poly.pdbx_seq_one_letter_code
_entity_poly.pdbx_strand_id
1 'polypeptide(L)'
;ILDLSFNRIRKITKDEIGKYKRVKILYLSDNLLTNLDDSTFEDLGDLITLDLSLNAIVQPPPTLFRLPSLKRLYLSQNQNINIIDMIEQAKPISSPLELLDVSFDELKTLPDLGLLPYLLLYNISGNHLLNLKVSDIAGVCNLKVLANANFSASFQNPCDCWNFQQWLRNRDVEFTQIPCQITQENCPYNISQEDLKTFNDCKSRQEVDRKATLFVIGISAAAVIAVLALVIIGYIIYRRKRNRKFLRKKQSNILLDEKKETAGFL
;
A
#
# COMPACT_ATOMS: atom_id res chain seq x y z
N ILE A 1 5.45 -14.97 0.83
CA ILE A 1 5.27 -14.77 -0.62
C ILE A 1 4.55 -16.02 -1.10
N LEU A 2 3.50 -15.88 -1.91
CA LEU A 2 2.84 -16.96 -2.62
C LEU A 2 2.90 -16.60 -4.10
N ASP A 3 3.62 -17.39 -4.88
CA ASP A 3 3.77 -17.18 -6.32
C ASP A 3 3.05 -18.30 -7.05
N LEU A 4 2.05 -17.92 -7.84
CA LEU A 4 1.22 -18.79 -8.66
C LEU A 4 1.25 -18.34 -10.13
N SER A 5 2.24 -17.53 -10.50
CA SER A 5 2.37 -16.95 -11.85
C SER A 5 2.72 -18.02 -12.89
N PHE A 6 2.50 -17.73 -14.17
CA PHE A 6 2.85 -18.62 -15.30
C PHE A 6 2.18 -19.99 -15.20
N ASN A 7 0.90 -19.99 -14.85
CA ASN A 7 0.09 -21.20 -14.73
C ASN A 7 -1.13 -21.10 -15.66
N ARG A 8 -2.08 -22.03 -15.48
CA ARG A 8 -3.34 -22.07 -16.25
C ARG A 8 -4.54 -21.91 -15.32
N ILE A 9 -4.39 -21.15 -14.25
CA ILE A 9 -5.43 -20.94 -13.25
C ILE A 9 -6.56 -20.13 -13.90
N ARG A 10 -7.77 -20.69 -13.88
CA ARG A 10 -8.97 -20.07 -14.46
C ARG A 10 -9.88 -19.42 -13.43
N LYS A 11 -9.78 -19.90 -12.19
CA LYS A 11 -10.58 -19.44 -11.06
C LYS A 11 -9.76 -19.52 -9.80
N ILE A 12 -9.95 -18.53 -8.93
CA ILE A 12 -9.55 -18.56 -7.53
C ILE A 12 -10.77 -18.16 -6.71
N THR A 13 -10.94 -18.82 -5.59
CA THR A 13 -12.02 -18.54 -4.63
C THR A 13 -11.47 -18.01 -3.31
N LYS A 14 -12.32 -17.29 -2.57
CA LYS A 14 -12.03 -16.83 -1.21
C LYS A 14 -11.56 -17.96 -0.30
N ASP A 15 -12.19 -19.14 -0.35
CA ASP A 15 -11.85 -20.28 0.52
C ASP A 15 -10.49 -20.88 0.21
N GLU A 16 -10.05 -20.83 -1.05
CA GLU A 16 -8.74 -21.35 -1.47
C GLU A 16 -7.62 -20.41 -1.03
N ILE A 17 -7.76 -19.10 -1.29
CA ILE A 17 -6.69 -18.14 -1.05
C ILE A 17 -6.74 -17.53 0.37
N GLY A 18 -7.92 -17.42 0.96
CA GLY A 18 -8.16 -16.86 2.30
C GLY A 18 -7.54 -17.68 3.43
N LYS A 19 -7.09 -18.92 3.15
CA LYS A 19 -6.28 -19.72 4.08
C LYS A 19 -4.91 -19.10 4.34
N TYR A 20 -4.38 -18.31 3.40
CA TYR A 20 -3.06 -17.69 3.47
C TYR A 20 -3.12 -16.28 4.06
N LYS A 21 -3.82 -16.08 5.19
CA LYS A 21 -4.07 -14.75 5.80
C LYS A 21 -2.85 -13.86 6.06
N ARG A 22 -1.67 -14.48 6.19
CA ARG A 22 -0.38 -13.78 6.42
C ARG A 22 0.42 -13.53 5.13
N VAL A 23 -0.16 -13.83 3.97
CA VAL A 23 0.51 -13.58 2.69
C VAL A 23 0.65 -12.08 2.48
N LYS A 24 1.89 -11.64 2.24
CA LYS A 24 2.20 -10.23 1.96
C LYS A 24 2.36 -9.93 0.48
N ILE A 25 2.72 -10.94 -0.30
CA ILE A 25 2.99 -10.81 -1.73
C ILE A 25 2.33 -12.02 -2.37
N LEU A 26 1.38 -11.76 -3.27
CA LEU A 26 0.67 -12.74 -4.07
C LEU A 26 0.87 -12.41 -5.54
N TYR A 27 1.52 -13.32 -6.26
CA TYR A 27 1.68 -13.22 -7.71
C TYR A 27 0.74 -14.20 -8.39
N LEU A 28 -0.09 -13.69 -9.30
CA LEU A 28 -1.06 -14.43 -10.10
C LEU A 28 -0.93 -14.06 -11.59
N SER A 29 0.19 -13.45 -11.98
CA SER A 29 0.39 -12.99 -13.34
C SER A 29 0.55 -14.15 -14.32
N ASP A 30 0.21 -13.92 -15.58
CA ASP A 30 0.28 -14.92 -16.66
C ASP A 30 -0.52 -16.18 -16.30
N ASN A 31 -1.83 -15.99 -16.19
CA ASN A 31 -2.83 -17.01 -15.92
C ASN A 31 -4.06 -16.78 -16.83
N LEU A 32 -5.15 -17.50 -16.57
CA LEU A 32 -6.37 -17.47 -17.37
C LEU A 32 -7.57 -16.97 -16.56
N LEU A 33 -7.34 -16.10 -15.58
CA LEU A 33 -8.40 -15.54 -14.74
C LEU A 33 -9.26 -14.59 -15.57
N THR A 34 -10.58 -14.71 -15.46
CA THR A 34 -11.54 -13.88 -16.20
C THR A 34 -12.50 -13.09 -15.31
N ASN A 35 -13.11 -13.78 -14.35
CA ASN A 35 -13.99 -13.19 -13.36
C ASN A 35 -13.50 -13.60 -11.97
N LEU A 36 -13.56 -12.66 -11.03
CA LEU A 36 -13.17 -12.85 -9.65
C LEU A 36 -14.36 -12.41 -8.80
N ASP A 37 -14.76 -13.23 -7.84
CA ASP A 37 -15.86 -12.90 -6.95
C ASP A 37 -15.46 -11.69 -6.07
N ASP A 38 -16.41 -10.83 -5.71
CA ASP A 38 -16.16 -9.62 -4.91
C ASP A 38 -15.38 -9.88 -3.63
N SER A 39 -15.56 -11.05 -3.00
CA SER A 39 -14.92 -11.40 -1.74
C SER A 39 -13.60 -12.17 -1.88
N THR A 40 -13.12 -12.38 -3.11
CA THR A 40 -11.97 -13.28 -3.42
C THR A 40 -10.74 -13.01 -2.56
N PHE A 41 -10.40 -11.75 -2.32
CA PHE A 41 -9.20 -11.36 -1.56
C PHE A 41 -9.49 -10.74 -0.20
N GLU A 42 -10.76 -10.70 0.23
CA GLU A 42 -11.22 -9.98 1.42
C GLU A 42 -10.49 -10.40 2.71
N ASP A 43 -10.13 -11.69 2.83
CA ASP A 43 -9.46 -12.24 4.00
C ASP A 43 -7.94 -11.96 4.04
N LEU A 44 -7.37 -11.35 3.00
CA LEU A 44 -5.94 -11.12 2.85
C LEU A 44 -5.52 -9.76 3.42
N GLY A 45 -5.83 -9.52 4.70
CA GLY A 45 -5.58 -8.23 5.36
C GLY A 45 -4.10 -7.80 5.44
N ASP A 46 -3.17 -8.75 5.37
CA ASP A 46 -1.71 -8.49 5.37
C ASP A 46 -1.12 -8.31 3.96
N LEU A 47 -1.94 -8.40 2.90
CA LEU A 47 -1.47 -8.36 1.52
C LEU A 47 -0.95 -6.97 1.17
N ILE A 48 0.31 -6.90 0.75
CA ILE A 48 1.02 -5.67 0.38
C ILE A 48 1.14 -5.54 -1.14
N THR A 49 1.33 -6.66 -1.84
CA THR A 49 1.50 -6.70 -3.29
C THR A 49 0.62 -7.77 -3.89
N LEU A 50 -0.16 -7.36 -4.87
CA LEU A 50 -0.96 -8.24 -5.70
C LEU A 50 -0.63 -7.97 -7.16
N ASP A 51 -0.24 -9.02 -7.86
CA ASP A 51 -0.05 -8.99 -9.31
C ASP A 51 -1.08 -9.88 -9.99
N LEU A 52 -1.96 -9.26 -10.77
CA LEU A 52 -2.99 -9.88 -11.60
C LEU A 52 -2.76 -9.56 -13.09
N SER A 53 -1.54 -9.10 -13.44
CA SER A 53 -1.22 -8.78 -14.82
C SER A 53 -1.28 -10.00 -15.73
N LEU A 54 -1.36 -9.80 -17.06
CA LEU A 54 -1.35 -10.90 -18.03
C LEU A 54 -2.43 -11.95 -17.73
N ASN A 55 -3.67 -11.50 -17.56
CA ASN A 55 -4.84 -12.35 -17.42
C ASN A 55 -5.91 -11.89 -18.42
N ALA A 56 -7.14 -12.35 -18.27
CA ALA A 56 -8.29 -11.93 -19.07
C ALA A 56 -9.39 -11.33 -18.19
N ILE A 57 -9.01 -10.63 -17.11
CA ILE A 57 -9.93 -10.13 -16.09
C ILE A 57 -10.79 -9.03 -16.70
N VAL A 58 -12.11 -9.23 -16.66
CA VAL A 58 -13.08 -8.23 -17.11
C VAL A 58 -13.54 -7.37 -15.93
N GLN A 59 -13.72 -7.96 -14.75
CA GLN A 59 -14.20 -7.27 -13.56
C GLN A 59 -13.29 -7.60 -12.37
N PRO A 60 -12.34 -6.72 -12.02
CA PRO A 60 -11.59 -6.87 -10.78
C PRO A 60 -12.51 -6.58 -9.58
N PRO A 61 -12.40 -7.33 -8.48
CA PRO A 61 -13.33 -7.18 -7.36
C PRO A 61 -13.10 -5.83 -6.67
N PRO A 62 -14.15 -5.00 -6.43
CA PRO A 62 -14.02 -3.68 -5.81
C PRO A 62 -13.36 -3.71 -4.43
N THR A 63 -13.44 -4.83 -3.72
CA THR A 63 -12.81 -5.03 -2.41
C THR A 63 -11.28 -4.97 -2.46
N LEU A 64 -10.65 -5.17 -3.63
CA LEU A 64 -9.21 -5.02 -3.82
C LEU A 64 -8.72 -3.63 -3.42
N PHE A 65 -9.51 -2.60 -3.72
CA PHE A 65 -9.23 -1.20 -3.40
C PHE A 65 -9.56 -0.84 -1.94
N ARG A 66 -9.98 -1.83 -1.13
CA ARG A 66 -10.28 -1.69 0.29
C ARG A 66 -9.41 -2.54 1.20
N LEU A 67 -8.44 -3.26 0.63
CA LEU A 67 -7.49 -4.05 1.41
C LEU A 67 -6.55 -3.13 2.21
N PRO A 68 -6.48 -3.29 3.55
CA PRO A 68 -5.89 -2.28 4.44
C PRO A 68 -4.37 -2.14 4.32
N SER A 69 -3.70 -3.19 3.82
CA SER A 69 -2.24 -3.22 3.66
C SER A 69 -1.78 -3.13 2.21
N LEU A 70 -2.70 -3.10 1.24
CA LEU A 70 -2.36 -3.21 -0.17
C LEU A 70 -1.72 -1.92 -0.67
N LYS A 71 -0.47 -2.02 -1.11
CA LYS A 71 0.35 -0.89 -1.57
C LYS A 71 0.66 -0.96 -3.06
N ARG A 72 0.78 -2.16 -3.63
CA ARG A 72 1.16 -2.36 -5.02
C ARG A 72 0.17 -3.27 -5.70
N LEU A 73 -0.53 -2.73 -6.68
CA LEU A 73 -1.53 -3.45 -7.46
C LEU A 73 -1.17 -3.38 -8.94
N TYR A 74 -0.94 -4.55 -9.54
CA TYR A 74 -0.69 -4.68 -10.97
C TYR A 74 -1.90 -5.35 -11.63
N LEU A 75 -2.50 -4.65 -12.59
CA LEU A 75 -3.65 -5.09 -13.38
C LEU A 75 -3.36 -5.04 -14.88
N SER A 76 -2.11 -4.82 -15.28
CA SER A 76 -1.73 -4.60 -16.68
C SER A 76 -2.02 -5.79 -17.59
N GLN A 77 -2.27 -5.50 -18.86
CA GLN A 77 -2.60 -6.50 -19.88
C GLN A 77 -3.85 -7.33 -19.53
N ASN A 78 -4.90 -6.66 -19.04
CA ASN A 78 -6.25 -7.18 -18.97
C ASN A 78 -7.15 -6.38 -19.93
N GLN A 79 -7.06 -6.68 -21.23
CA GLN A 79 -7.61 -5.88 -22.34
C GLN A 79 -9.10 -5.48 -22.26
N ASN A 80 -9.92 -6.22 -21.50
CA ASN A 80 -11.36 -5.96 -21.37
C ASN A 80 -11.74 -5.48 -19.96
N ILE A 81 -10.78 -4.96 -19.20
CA ILE A 81 -10.99 -4.59 -17.80
C ILE A 81 -11.94 -3.40 -17.66
N ASN A 82 -13.03 -3.59 -16.92
CA ASN A 82 -13.95 -2.53 -16.56
C ASN A 82 -13.50 -1.84 -15.26
N ILE A 83 -12.31 -1.26 -15.28
CA ILE A 83 -11.69 -0.66 -14.09
C ILE A 83 -12.46 0.57 -13.57
N ILE A 84 -13.14 1.29 -14.46
CA ILE A 84 -13.88 2.52 -14.15
C ILE A 84 -15.06 2.22 -13.21
N ASP A 85 -15.93 1.29 -13.60
CA ASP A 85 -17.09 0.93 -12.78
C ASP A 85 -16.66 0.30 -11.46
N MET A 86 -15.58 -0.49 -11.47
CA MET A 86 -15.09 -1.14 -10.24
C MET A 86 -14.49 -0.14 -9.25
N ILE A 87 -13.77 0.89 -9.73
CA ILE A 87 -13.30 1.97 -8.86
C ILE A 87 -14.46 2.79 -8.31
N GLU A 88 -15.46 3.11 -9.13
CA GLU A 88 -16.65 3.83 -8.67
C GLU A 88 -17.37 3.07 -7.56
N GLN A 89 -17.54 1.75 -7.72
CA GLN A 89 -18.10 0.88 -6.68
C GLN A 89 -17.21 0.76 -5.44
N ALA A 90 -15.89 0.91 -5.60
CA ALA A 90 -14.93 0.84 -4.51
C ALA A 90 -14.85 2.12 -3.68
N LYS A 91 -15.27 3.28 -4.20
CA LYS A 91 -15.14 4.58 -3.53
C LYS A 91 -15.81 4.60 -2.13
N PRO A 92 -15.19 5.28 -1.15
CA PRO A 92 -13.82 5.79 -1.18
C PRO A 92 -12.80 4.63 -1.16
N ILE A 93 -11.76 4.73 -1.99
CA ILE A 93 -10.62 3.80 -1.94
C ILE A 93 -9.92 3.95 -0.59
N SER A 94 -9.75 2.83 0.14
CA SER A 94 -9.09 2.82 1.45
C SER A 94 -7.76 2.08 1.45
N SER A 95 -7.44 1.34 0.39
CA SER A 95 -6.10 0.77 0.22
C SER A 95 -5.04 1.86 0.11
N PRO A 96 -3.95 1.79 0.89
CA PRO A 96 -2.87 2.79 0.86
C PRO A 96 -1.95 2.55 -0.35
N LEU A 97 -2.52 2.63 -1.56
CA LEU A 97 -1.79 2.36 -2.80
C LEU A 97 -0.64 3.33 -2.98
N GLU A 98 0.55 2.78 -3.20
CA GLU A 98 1.79 3.45 -3.58
C GLU A 98 2.07 3.25 -5.09
N LEU A 99 1.62 2.13 -5.65
CA LEU A 99 1.72 1.79 -7.07
C LEU A 99 0.41 1.22 -7.59
N LEU A 100 -0.06 1.77 -8.71
CA LEU A 100 -1.15 1.22 -9.51
C LEU A 100 -0.69 1.08 -10.95
N ASP A 101 -0.75 -0.13 -11.49
CA ASP A 101 -0.46 -0.40 -12.89
C ASP A 101 -1.71 -0.89 -13.61
N VAL A 102 -2.17 -0.09 -14.57
CA VAL A 102 -3.30 -0.35 -15.48
C VAL A 102 -2.86 -0.20 -16.94
N SER A 103 -1.59 -0.53 -17.20
CA SER A 103 -1.01 -0.40 -18.53
C SER A 103 -1.49 -1.50 -19.48
N PHE A 104 -1.64 -1.16 -20.77
CA PHE A 104 -2.06 -2.10 -21.81
C PHE A 104 -3.43 -2.74 -21.57
N ASP A 105 -4.36 -1.97 -21.01
CA ASP A 105 -5.72 -2.39 -20.64
C ASP A 105 -6.79 -1.83 -21.60
N GLU A 106 -6.37 -1.27 -22.73
CA GLU A 106 -7.23 -0.64 -23.76
C GLU A 106 -8.12 0.50 -23.22
N LEU A 107 -7.65 1.18 -22.17
CA LEU A 107 -8.43 2.25 -21.52
C LEU A 107 -8.63 3.43 -22.47
N LYS A 108 -9.88 3.88 -22.55
CA LYS A 108 -10.29 5.11 -23.26
C LYS A 108 -10.35 6.33 -22.36
N THR A 109 -10.51 6.15 -21.06
CA THR A 109 -10.48 7.22 -20.05
C THR A 109 -9.84 6.65 -18.80
N LEU A 110 -9.22 7.51 -17.99
CA LEU A 110 -8.74 7.09 -16.68
C LEU A 110 -9.90 7.06 -15.68
N PRO A 111 -9.90 6.11 -14.74
CA PRO A 111 -10.87 6.11 -13.64
C PRO A 111 -10.59 7.28 -12.68
N ASP A 112 -11.64 7.89 -12.13
CA ASP A 112 -11.50 8.83 -11.02
C ASP A 112 -11.13 8.06 -9.75
N LEU A 113 -9.88 8.17 -9.33
CA LEU A 113 -9.32 7.51 -8.16
C LEU A 113 -9.73 8.16 -6.83
N GLY A 114 -10.38 9.33 -6.87
CA GLY A 114 -10.59 10.17 -5.69
C GLY A 114 -9.27 10.61 -5.07
N LEU A 115 -9.19 10.65 -3.74
CA LEU A 115 -8.00 11.11 -3.02
C LEU A 115 -7.08 9.94 -2.66
N LEU A 116 -5.97 9.79 -3.38
CA LEU A 116 -4.92 8.80 -3.11
C LEU A 116 -3.60 9.49 -2.72
N PRO A 117 -3.46 9.92 -1.45
CA PRO A 117 -2.31 10.69 -0.99
C PRO A 117 -0.97 9.93 -0.98
N TYR A 118 -1.01 8.61 -1.15
CA TYR A 118 0.18 7.74 -1.11
C TYR A 118 0.63 7.28 -2.49
N LEU A 119 -0.15 7.49 -3.55
CA LEU A 119 0.20 6.98 -4.88
C LEU A 119 1.44 7.69 -5.39
N LEU A 120 2.50 6.93 -5.62
CA LEU A 120 3.81 7.40 -6.10
C LEU A 120 3.98 7.09 -7.59
N LEU A 121 3.52 5.93 -8.03
CA LEU A 121 3.64 5.48 -9.41
C LEU A 121 2.26 5.11 -9.94
N TYR A 122 1.86 5.78 -11.02
CA TYR A 122 0.68 5.42 -11.79
C TYR A 122 1.11 5.07 -13.21
N ASN A 123 0.98 3.79 -13.57
CA ASN A 123 1.33 3.31 -14.90
C ASN A 123 0.09 3.22 -15.78
N ILE A 124 0.04 4.09 -16.79
CA ILE A 124 -1.02 4.21 -17.79
C ILE A 124 -0.52 3.89 -19.20
N SER A 125 0.69 3.33 -19.30
CA SER A 125 1.37 3.00 -20.57
C SER A 125 0.49 2.13 -21.47
N GLY A 126 0.66 2.23 -22.79
CA GLY A 126 -0.02 1.35 -23.73
C GLY A 126 -1.54 1.51 -23.82
N ASN A 127 -2.12 2.59 -23.30
CA ASN A 127 -3.54 2.91 -23.41
C ASN A 127 -3.84 3.97 -24.48
N HIS A 128 -5.09 4.05 -24.90
CA HIS A 128 -5.60 4.96 -25.93
C HIS A 128 -6.61 5.94 -25.34
N LEU A 129 -6.10 6.85 -24.50
CA LEU A 129 -6.92 7.78 -23.74
C LEU A 129 -7.57 8.84 -24.64
N LEU A 130 -8.82 9.16 -24.35
CA LEU A 130 -9.59 10.19 -25.00
C LEU A 130 -9.94 11.24 -23.96
N ASN A 131 -9.78 12.51 -24.33
CA ASN A 131 -10.17 13.65 -23.49
C ASN A 131 -9.54 13.58 -22.09
N LEU A 132 -8.22 13.34 -22.03
CA LEU A 132 -7.44 13.31 -20.80
C LEU A 132 -7.42 14.70 -20.15
N LYS A 133 -7.59 14.76 -18.82
CA LYS A 133 -7.73 16.00 -18.06
C LYS A 133 -6.88 16.00 -16.79
N VAL A 134 -6.63 17.21 -16.27
CA VAL A 134 -5.94 17.39 -14.99
C VAL A 134 -6.75 16.76 -13.85
N SER A 135 -8.07 16.82 -13.91
CA SER A 135 -8.97 16.17 -12.95
C SER A 135 -8.67 14.69 -12.74
N ASP A 136 -8.23 13.98 -13.79
CA ASP A 136 -7.93 12.55 -13.76
C ASP A 136 -6.74 12.21 -12.86
N ILE A 137 -5.90 13.21 -12.56
CA ILE A 137 -4.71 13.07 -11.71
C ILE A 137 -4.65 14.10 -10.57
N ALA A 138 -5.70 14.91 -10.39
CA ALA A 138 -5.72 15.96 -9.37
C ALA A 138 -5.67 15.37 -7.94
N GLY A 139 -6.32 14.21 -7.75
CA GLY A 139 -6.42 13.52 -6.45
C GLY A 139 -5.22 12.65 -6.07
N VAL A 140 -4.21 12.50 -6.94
CA VAL A 140 -2.96 11.75 -6.66
C VAL A 140 -1.81 12.70 -6.33
N CYS A 141 -1.99 13.49 -5.26
CA CYS A 141 -1.16 14.65 -4.97
C CYS A 141 0.31 14.37 -4.62
N ASN A 142 0.71 13.10 -4.45
CA ASN A 142 2.09 12.72 -4.17
C ASN A 142 2.75 11.91 -5.29
N LEU A 143 2.13 11.91 -6.47
CA LEU A 143 2.64 11.21 -7.65
C LEU A 143 4.08 11.65 -7.94
N LYS A 144 4.93 10.66 -8.24
CA LYS A 144 6.34 10.83 -8.63
C LYS A 144 6.58 10.38 -10.05
N VAL A 145 5.87 9.36 -10.49
CA VAL A 145 6.01 8.82 -11.84
C VAL A 145 4.61 8.61 -12.43
N LEU A 146 4.34 9.27 -13.54
CA LEU A 146 3.25 8.93 -14.44
C LEU A 146 3.86 8.19 -15.64
N ALA A 147 3.92 6.85 -15.55
CA ALA A 147 4.48 6.05 -16.63
C ALA A 147 3.49 6.01 -17.80
N ASN A 148 3.91 6.55 -18.94
CA ASN A 148 3.10 6.75 -20.13
C ASN A 148 3.83 6.31 -21.41
N ALA A 149 4.58 5.21 -21.33
CA ALA A 149 5.24 4.64 -22.50
C ALA A 149 4.20 4.11 -23.51
N ASN A 150 4.46 4.25 -24.81
CA ASN A 150 3.58 3.74 -25.87
C ASN A 150 2.09 4.16 -25.72
N PHE A 151 1.84 5.33 -25.12
CA PHE A 151 0.48 5.84 -24.91
C PHE A 151 0.07 6.78 -26.05
N SER A 152 -1.23 6.87 -26.30
CA SER A 152 -1.80 7.97 -27.07
C SER A 152 -2.88 8.64 -26.24
N ALA A 153 -2.92 9.97 -26.23
CA ALA A 153 -4.02 10.71 -25.61
C ALA A 153 -4.54 11.81 -26.55
N SER A 154 -5.86 12.00 -26.55
CA SER A 154 -6.47 13.23 -27.04
C SER A 154 -6.85 14.16 -25.88
N PHE A 155 -6.87 15.44 -26.18
CA PHE A 155 -7.27 16.51 -25.26
C PHE A 155 -8.36 17.33 -25.96
N GLN A 156 -9.21 18.01 -25.19
CA GLN A 156 -10.29 18.82 -25.76
C GLN A 156 -9.73 19.99 -26.61
N ASN A 157 -8.60 20.58 -26.22
CA ASN A 157 -7.87 21.55 -27.01
C ASN A 157 -6.34 21.50 -26.73
N PRO A 158 -5.48 22.13 -27.55
CA PRO A 158 -4.03 22.16 -27.34
C PRO A 158 -3.58 22.74 -25.99
N CYS A 159 -4.33 23.72 -25.43
CA CYS A 159 -4.01 24.31 -24.14
C CYS A 159 -4.33 23.40 -22.96
N ASP A 160 -5.32 22.51 -23.05
CA ASP A 160 -5.56 21.49 -22.03
C ASP A 160 -4.40 20.49 -21.96
N CYS A 161 -3.88 20.08 -23.12
CA CYS A 161 -2.67 19.26 -23.20
C CYS A 161 -1.48 19.98 -22.55
N TRP A 162 -1.27 21.25 -22.89
CA TRP A 162 -0.20 22.05 -22.31
C TRP A 162 -0.37 22.22 -20.78
N ASN A 163 -1.57 22.52 -20.29
CA ASN A 163 -1.88 22.64 -18.86
C ASN A 163 -1.65 21.32 -18.11
N PHE A 164 -2.03 20.18 -18.70
CA PHE A 164 -1.77 18.85 -18.14
C PHE A 164 -0.26 18.59 -18.03
N GLN A 165 0.53 18.93 -19.05
CA GLN A 165 1.98 18.82 -18.96
C GLN A 165 2.58 19.75 -17.90
N GLN A 166 2.12 21.02 -17.82
CA GLN A 166 2.60 21.95 -16.80
C GLN A 166 2.22 21.51 -15.38
N TRP A 167 1.03 20.90 -15.21
CA TRP A 167 0.61 20.34 -13.94
C TRP A 167 1.61 19.32 -13.40
N LEU A 168 2.08 18.40 -14.27
CA LEU A 168 3.08 17.39 -13.97
C LEU A 168 4.46 18.01 -13.70
N ARG A 169 4.93 18.90 -14.58
CA ARG A 169 6.24 19.56 -14.46
C ARG A 169 6.37 20.39 -13.20
N ASN A 170 5.35 21.21 -12.89
CA ASN A 170 5.34 22.05 -11.69
C ASN A 170 5.31 21.26 -10.38
N ARG A 171 5.13 19.93 -10.45
CA ARG A 171 5.08 19.01 -9.32
C ARG A 171 6.20 17.97 -9.35
N ASP A 172 7.19 18.16 -10.21
CA ASP A 172 8.34 17.26 -10.38
C ASP A 172 7.91 15.80 -10.61
N VAL A 173 6.81 15.58 -11.34
CA VAL A 173 6.39 14.25 -11.76
C VAL A 173 7.20 13.84 -12.98
N GLU A 174 7.79 12.65 -12.94
CA GLU A 174 8.47 12.04 -14.07
C GLU A 174 7.45 11.48 -15.06
N PHE A 175 7.58 11.88 -16.33
CA PHE A 175 6.74 11.40 -17.44
C PHE A 175 7.50 11.56 -18.77
N THR A 176 7.09 10.78 -19.78
CA THR A 176 7.54 10.98 -21.16
C THR A 176 6.78 12.13 -21.80
N GLN A 177 7.48 13.01 -22.51
CA GLN A 177 6.87 14.20 -23.10
C GLN A 177 5.68 13.85 -24.02
N ILE A 178 4.53 14.43 -23.68
CA ILE A 178 3.30 14.38 -24.47
C ILE A 178 3.42 15.35 -25.66
N PRO A 179 3.19 14.90 -26.91
CA PRO A 179 3.25 15.77 -28.08
C PRO A 179 1.97 16.62 -28.19
N CYS A 180 1.92 17.73 -27.46
CA CYS A 180 0.85 18.71 -27.62
C CYS A 180 1.01 19.44 -28.95
N GLN A 181 -0.02 19.44 -29.81
CA GLN A 181 -0.03 20.15 -31.09
C GLN A 181 -0.17 21.67 -30.88
N ILE A 182 0.86 22.31 -30.34
CA ILE A 182 0.87 23.76 -30.06
C ILE A 182 1.49 24.46 -31.26
N THR A 183 0.68 25.11 -32.10
CA THR A 183 1.17 25.69 -33.36
C THR A 183 1.63 27.14 -33.26
N GLN A 184 1.27 27.92 -32.23
CA GLN A 184 1.85 29.25 -31.89
C GLN A 184 1.09 30.04 -30.80
N GLU A 185 0.11 29.47 -30.11
CA GLU A 185 -0.61 30.19 -29.03
C GLU A 185 0.11 30.04 -27.68
N ASN A 186 0.39 31.18 -27.03
CA ASN A 186 0.80 31.24 -25.63
C ASN A 186 -0.37 30.76 -24.76
N CYS A 187 -0.48 29.45 -24.51
CA CYS A 187 -1.44 28.93 -23.56
C CYS A 187 -1.10 29.47 -22.15
N PRO A 188 -2.01 30.20 -21.48
CA PRO A 188 -1.79 30.62 -20.10
C PRO A 188 -1.95 29.43 -19.15
N TYR A 189 -1.10 29.34 -18.13
CA TYR A 189 -1.24 28.32 -17.08
C TYR A 189 -2.50 28.60 -16.28
N ASN A 190 -3.53 27.79 -16.54
CA ASN A 190 -4.82 27.93 -15.93
C ASN A 190 -5.36 26.54 -15.58
N ILE A 191 -5.44 26.28 -14.28
CA ILE A 191 -6.02 25.06 -13.74
C ILE A 191 -7.32 25.44 -13.04
N SER A 192 -8.34 24.60 -13.19
CA SER A 192 -9.63 24.85 -12.57
C SER A 192 -9.50 24.93 -11.04
N GLN A 193 -10.35 25.75 -10.41
CA GLN A 193 -10.39 25.84 -8.95
C GLN A 193 -10.78 24.51 -8.30
N GLU A 194 -11.58 23.69 -9.00
CA GLU A 194 -11.96 22.36 -8.56
C GLU A 194 -10.76 21.41 -8.52
N ASP A 195 -9.92 21.38 -9.55
CA ASP A 195 -8.70 20.54 -9.58
C ASP A 195 -7.69 20.96 -8.52
N LEU A 196 -7.51 22.27 -8.33
CA LEU A 196 -6.64 22.81 -7.27
C LEU A 196 -7.17 22.43 -5.87
N LYS A 197 -8.49 22.51 -5.67
CA LYS A 197 -9.13 22.07 -4.43
C LYS A 197 -8.91 20.58 -4.19
N THR A 198 -9.18 19.73 -5.18
CA THR A 198 -8.97 18.27 -5.09
C THR A 198 -7.53 17.92 -4.70
N PHE A 199 -6.54 18.59 -5.30
CA PHE A 199 -5.13 18.41 -4.95
C PHE A 199 -4.81 18.84 -3.51
N ASN A 200 -5.33 19.99 -3.06
CA ASN A 200 -5.12 20.49 -1.71
C ASN A 200 -5.82 19.62 -0.64
N ASP A 201 -7.00 19.10 -0.96
CA ASP A 201 -7.74 18.14 -0.11
C ASP A 201 -6.95 16.83 0.03
N CYS A 202 -6.36 16.34 -1.07
CA CYS A 202 -5.44 15.20 -1.02
C CYS A 202 -4.22 15.48 -0.13
N LYS A 203 -3.56 16.64 -0.27
CA LYS A 203 -2.39 16.99 0.56
C LYS A 203 -2.75 17.12 2.05
N SER A 204 -3.91 17.69 2.34
CA SER A 204 -4.42 17.81 3.71
C SER A 204 -4.66 16.44 4.33
N ARG A 205 -5.26 15.51 3.58
CA ARG A 205 -5.45 14.12 4.01
C ARG A 205 -4.12 13.42 4.28
N GLN A 206 -3.15 13.57 3.38
CA GLN A 206 -1.79 13.02 3.57
C GLN A 206 -1.18 13.46 4.91
N GLU A 207 -1.30 14.75 5.24
CA GLU A 207 -0.70 15.30 6.46
C GLU A 207 -1.43 14.83 7.73
N VAL A 208 -2.76 14.70 7.69
CA VAL A 208 -3.56 14.14 8.79
C VAL A 208 -3.16 12.69 9.05
N ASP A 209 -3.13 11.87 8.00
CA ASP A 209 -2.81 10.45 8.13
C ASP A 209 -1.36 10.23 8.59
N ARG A 210 -0.41 11.07 8.11
CA ARG A 210 0.99 11.06 8.57
C ARG A 210 1.09 11.33 10.07
N LYS A 211 0.38 12.35 10.57
CA LYS A 211 0.33 12.67 12.01
C LYS A 211 -0.28 11.54 12.82
N ALA A 212 -1.38 10.96 12.34
CA ALA A 212 -2.01 9.80 12.99
C ALA A 212 -1.07 8.60 13.06
N THR A 213 -0.35 8.30 11.97
CA THR A 213 0.63 7.22 11.89
C THR A 213 1.76 7.42 12.91
N LEU A 214 2.34 8.63 12.98
CA LEU A 214 3.39 8.97 13.94
C LEU A 214 2.91 8.85 15.39
N PHE A 215 1.67 9.26 15.67
CA PHE A 215 1.06 9.13 16.99
C PHE A 215 0.90 7.65 17.41
N VAL A 216 0.41 6.79 16.51
CA VAL A 216 0.28 5.34 16.74
C VAL A 216 1.64 4.68 16.97
N ILE A 217 2.66 5.06 16.20
CA ILE A 217 4.05 4.58 16.40
C ILE A 217 4.57 5.01 17.78
N GLY A 218 4.32 6.25 18.20
CA GLY A 218 4.70 6.76 19.52
C GLY A 218 4.08 5.96 20.66
N ILE A 219 2.77 5.68 20.60
CA ILE A 219 2.07 4.83 21.58
C ILE A 219 2.66 3.42 21.60
N SER A 220 2.87 2.83 20.43
CA SER A 220 3.39 1.46 20.30
C SER A 220 4.80 1.34 20.88
N ALA A 221 5.67 2.33 20.60
CA ALA A 221 7.02 2.38 21.15
C ALA A 221 7.02 2.53 22.68
N ALA A 222 6.16 3.40 23.23
CA ALA A 222 6.02 3.57 24.67
C ALA A 222 5.56 2.27 25.36
N ALA A 223 4.62 1.54 24.75
CA ALA A 223 4.16 0.24 25.26
C ALA A 223 5.30 -0.80 25.29
N VAL A 224 6.11 -0.87 24.22
CA VAL A 224 7.28 -1.78 24.17
C VAL A 224 8.30 -1.44 25.26
N ILE A 225 8.61 -0.15 25.45
CA ILE A 225 9.52 0.31 26.51
C ILE A 225 8.98 -0.09 27.89
N ALA A 226 7.68 0.08 28.13
CA ALA A 226 7.05 -0.31 29.39
C ALA A 226 7.16 -1.82 29.65
N VAL A 227 6.90 -2.66 28.63
CA VAL A 227 7.04 -4.13 28.74
C VAL A 227 8.48 -4.52 29.02
N LEU A 228 9.46 -3.94 28.32
CA LEU A 228 10.88 -4.21 28.55
C LEU A 228 11.31 -3.80 29.97
N ALA A 229 10.84 -2.65 30.46
CA ALA A 229 11.09 -2.21 31.83
C ALA A 229 10.53 -3.20 32.85
N LEU A 230 9.30 -3.70 32.66
CA LEU A 230 8.70 -4.71 33.53
C LEU A 230 9.48 -6.04 33.51
N VAL A 231 9.95 -6.48 32.34
CA VAL A 231 10.79 -7.68 32.21
C VAL A 231 12.12 -7.50 32.94
N ILE A 232 12.78 -6.34 32.80
CA ILE A 232 14.02 -6.02 33.51
C ILE A 232 13.80 -5.98 35.03
N ILE A 233 12.76 -5.30 35.49
CA ILE A 233 12.40 -5.24 36.91
C ILE A 233 12.12 -6.65 37.45
N GLY A 234 11.35 -7.45 36.73
CA GLY A 234 11.08 -8.85 37.06
C GLY A 234 12.35 -9.68 37.15
N TYR A 235 13.28 -9.52 36.20
CA TYR A 235 14.58 -10.18 36.22
C TYR A 235 15.45 -9.74 37.41
N ILE A 236 15.50 -8.45 37.73
CA ILE A 236 16.21 -7.92 38.90
C ILE A 236 15.64 -8.51 40.20
N ILE A 237 14.31 -8.55 40.34
CA ILE A 237 13.63 -9.15 41.49
C ILE A 237 13.95 -10.65 41.59
N TYR A 238 13.87 -11.38 40.47
CA TYR A 238 14.20 -12.79 40.40
C TYR A 238 15.66 -13.05 40.82
N ARG A 239 16.61 -12.28 40.28
CA ARG A 239 18.04 -12.37 40.62
C ARG A 239 18.29 -12.07 42.10
N ARG A 240 17.65 -11.03 42.66
CA ARG A 240 17.71 -10.71 44.09
C ARG A 240 17.16 -11.85 44.96
N LYS A 241 16.01 -12.43 44.60
CA LYS A 241 15.42 -13.57 45.33
C LYS A 241 16.33 -14.81 45.26
N ARG A 242 16.90 -15.12 44.08
CA ARG A 242 17.84 -16.24 43.89
C ARG A 242 19.09 -16.06 44.76
N ASN A 243 19.67 -14.88 44.77
CA ASN A 243 20.84 -14.57 45.62
C ASN A 243 20.51 -14.69 47.11
N ARG A 244 19.34 -14.18 47.56
CA ARG A 244 18.89 -14.37 48.95
C ARG A 244 18.72 -15.84 49.32
N LYS A 245 18.15 -16.68 48.44
CA LYS A 245 18.04 -18.13 48.67
C LYS A 245 19.42 -18.80 48.76
N PHE A 246 20.34 -18.44 47.88
CA PHE A 246 21.71 -18.96 47.91
C PHE A 246 22.43 -18.60 49.22
N LEU A 247 22.35 -17.34 49.66
CA LEU A 247 22.92 -16.89 50.93
C LEU A 247 22.33 -17.63 52.14
N ARG A 248 21.01 -17.83 52.20
CA ARG A 248 20.35 -18.63 53.26
C ARG A 248 20.84 -20.08 53.28
N LYS A 249 21.02 -20.70 52.11
CA LYS A 249 21.51 -22.09 52.00
C LYS A 249 22.97 -22.20 52.46
N LYS A 250 23.82 -21.24 52.10
CA LYS A 250 25.21 -21.16 52.57
C LYS A 250 25.29 -21.01 54.09
N GLN A 251 24.48 -20.11 54.66
CA GLN A 251 24.44 -19.87 56.11
C GLN A 251 23.92 -21.10 56.89
N SER A 252 22.91 -21.79 56.35
CA SER A 252 22.42 -23.06 56.93
C SER A 252 23.48 -24.17 56.92
N ASN A 253 24.29 -24.26 55.86
CA ASN A 253 25.37 -25.25 55.78
C ASN A 253 26.47 -24.96 56.81
N ILE A 254 26.86 -23.69 56.97
CA ILE A 254 27.86 -23.28 57.97
C ILE A 254 27.41 -23.67 59.38
N LEU A 255 26.15 -23.39 59.75
CA LEU A 255 25.60 -23.77 61.05
C LEU A 255 25.52 -25.29 61.27
N LEU A 256 25.37 -26.06 60.20
CA LEU A 256 25.36 -27.52 60.24
C LEU A 256 26.78 -28.08 60.47
N ASP A 257 27.79 -27.47 59.87
CA ASP A 257 29.19 -27.85 60.07
C ASP A 257 29.67 -27.47 61.49
N GLU A 258 29.35 -26.28 61.99
CA GLU A 258 29.64 -25.89 63.38
C GLU A 258 28.97 -26.84 64.40
N LYS A 259 27.75 -27.29 64.13
CA LYS A 259 27.06 -28.30 64.98
C LYS A 259 27.72 -29.67 64.95
N LYS A 260 28.32 -30.07 63.82
CA LYS A 260 29.06 -31.34 63.72
C LYS A 260 30.39 -31.28 64.46
N GLU A 261 31.10 -30.17 64.38
CA GLU A 261 32.36 -29.98 65.13
C GLU A 261 32.13 -29.96 66.64
N THR A 262 31.06 -29.30 67.11
CA THR A 262 30.73 -29.26 68.55
C THR A 262 30.20 -30.59 69.11
N ALA A 263 29.56 -31.43 68.28
CA ALA A 263 29.09 -32.75 68.69
C ALA A 263 30.20 -33.83 68.72
N GLY A 264 31.36 -33.58 68.11
CA GLY A 264 32.51 -34.50 68.11
C GLY A 264 33.44 -34.37 69.32
N PHE A 265 33.17 -33.46 70.25
CA PHE A 265 33.99 -33.16 71.44
C PHE A 265 33.37 -33.60 72.78
N LEU A 266 32.31 -34.42 72.76
CA LEU A 266 31.70 -35.09 73.92
C LEU A 266 31.90 -36.60 73.82
#